data_AF-A0A1W9U5B4-F1
#
_entry.id   AF-A0A1W9U5B4-F1
#
_cell.length_a   1.000
_cell.length_b   1.000
_cell.length_c   1.000
_cell.angle_alpha   90.00
_cell.angle_beta   90.00
_cell.angle_gamma   90.00
#
_symmetry.space_group_name_H-M   'P 1'
#
loop_
_entity.id
_entity.type
_entity.pdbx_description
1 polymer ?
#
loop_
_entity_poly.entity_id
_entity_poly.type
_entity_poly.pdbx_seq_one_letter_code
_entity_poly.pdbx_strand_id
1 'polypeptide(L)'
;DLIFIPASIIYDRIIEEKSYQKEIAGGLKKKENFRQIIKARRFLKKRYGKIYIRFSHPFSLNEYLSQIDSSVKNAPRRLAFHLVQSINAISLVTPLSLIATAILANHQRGFHLSELAETVNILLRFIKSYDVPTASTLVDSAKTIEETLSLLINQKVVDFLEDATGKEETFYYVDEDNKIKLEYYKNSIIHFFIPHSFVAISLLTGGEEEKDLKSIISDYAFLKNLFKNEFIFDQKEDLQEKTISLTEYFLDSAFLSRSNRNGGYKITKLGFNKLPIWAALAKTFLESYWIAAKSMSQQKLIDSNTGDLLKNMNYLGKRFYKLGVIDHVGALSELNLKNAISFINSDILKLPVDSKEGNPHDFERLRQFSQRLYKLSHYRA
;
A
#
# COMPACT_ATOMS: atom_id res chain seq x y z
N ASP A 1 12.15 -31.22 -16.72
CA ASP A 1 12.31 -30.11 -15.76
C ASP A 1 11.24 -29.06 -16.06
N LEU A 2 10.71 -28.38 -15.04
CA LEU A 2 9.69 -27.33 -15.18
C LEU A 2 10.38 -25.96 -15.09
N ILE A 3 10.16 -25.09 -16.09
CA ILE A 3 10.75 -23.74 -16.11
C ILE A 3 9.67 -22.72 -15.77
N PHE A 4 9.98 -21.83 -14.83
CA PHE A 4 9.13 -20.68 -14.51
C PHE A 4 9.69 -19.42 -15.18
N ILE A 5 8.79 -18.64 -15.80
CA ILE A 5 9.11 -17.31 -16.36
C ILE A 5 8.16 -16.31 -15.69
N PRO A 6 8.58 -15.65 -14.60
CA PRO A 6 7.78 -14.63 -13.94
C PRO A 6 7.49 -13.47 -14.91
N ALA A 7 6.24 -13.02 -14.97
CA ALA A 7 5.82 -11.94 -15.85
C ALA A 7 5.01 -10.88 -15.11
N SER A 8 5.31 -9.61 -15.35
CA SER A 8 4.53 -8.46 -14.87
C SER A 8 3.76 -7.86 -16.05
N ILE A 9 2.45 -7.63 -15.86
CA ILE A 9 1.57 -7.04 -16.86
C ILE A 9 0.84 -5.85 -16.22
N ILE A 10 1.09 -4.65 -16.71
CA ILE A 10 0.51 -3.41 -16.19
C ILE A 10 -0.29 -2.72 -17.28
N TYR A 11 -1.50 -2.29 -16.94
CA TYR A 11 -2.43 -1.63 -17.84
C TYR A 11 -2.63 -0.16 -17.45
N ASP A 12 -2.64 0.74 -18.43
CA ASP A 12 -3.09 2.12 -18.23
C ASP A 12 -4.60 2.23 -18.03
N ARG A 13 -5.36 1.16 -18.29
CA ARG A 13 -6.80 1.13 -18.05
C ARG A 13 -7.30 -0.24 -17.63
N ILE A 14 -8.06 -0.28 -16.53
CA ILE A 14 -8.72 -1.49 -16.05
C ILE A 14 -9.80 -1.89 -17.06
N ILE A 15 -9.60 -3.01 -17.76
CA ILE A 15 -10.54 -3.53 -18.76
C ILE A 15 -11.88 -3.94 -18.11
N GLU A 16 -11.87 -4.28 -16.81
CA GLU A 16 -13.01 -4.77 -16.03
C GLU A 16 -13.35 -3.88 -14.82
N GLU A 17 -13.26 -2.55 -14.97
CA GLU A 17 -13.42 -1.52 -13.92
C GLU A 17 -14.62 -1.76 -12.97
N LYS A 18 -15.82 -2.07 -13.51
CA LYS A 18 -17.03 -2.34 -12.71
C LYS A 18 -16.99 -3.67 -11.96
N SER A 19 -16.27 -4.66 -12.48
CA SER A 19 -16.10 -5.96 -11.83
C SER A 19 -15.06 -5.87 -10.72
N TYR A 20 -13.97 -5.13 -10.93
CA TYR A 20 -12.98 -4.83 -9.91
C TYR A 20 -13.56 -4.03 -8.73
N GLN A 21 -14.32 -2.96 -9.01
CA GLN A 21 -15.01 -2.20 -7.95
C GLN A 21 -15.99 -3.07 -7.15
N LYS A 22 -16.72 -3.96 -7.82
CA LYS A 22 -17.62 -4.92 -7.16
C LYS A 22 -16.85 -5.93 -6.31
N GLU A 23 -15.69 -6.41 -6.76
CA GLU A 23 -14.85 -7.35 -6.00
C GLU A 23 -14.25 -6.70 -4.75
N ILE A 24 -13.74 -5.47 -4.84
CA ILE A 24 -13.29 -4.70 -3.66
C ILE A 24 -14.43 -4.53 -2.64
N ALA A 25 -15.65 -4.29 -3.14
CA ALA A 25 -16.85 -4.11 -2.31
C ALA A 25 -17.49 -5.44 -1.83
N GLY A 26 -16.83 -6.59 -2.01
CA GLY A 26 -17.31 -7.88 -1.51
C GLY A 26 -18.13 -8.74 -2.48
N GLY A 27 -18.22 -8.32 -3.73
CA GLY A 27 -18.81 -9.10 -4.81
C GLY A 27 -17.98 -10.35 -5.13
N LEU A 28 -18.66 -11.44 -5.50
CA LEU A 28 -18.01 -12.70 -5.85
C LEU A 28 -16.99 -12.52 -6.98
N LYS A 29 -15.74 -12.95 -6.74
CA LYS A 29 -14.69 -13.04 -7.77
C LYS A 29 -15.20 -13.88 -8.93
N LYS A 30 -15.31 -13.29 -10.13
CA LYS A 30 -15.59 -14.07 -11.34
C LYS A 30 -14.34 -14.87 -11.67
N LYS A 31 -14.44 -16.20 -11.78
CA LYS A 31 -13.35 -17.05 -12.25
C LYS A 31 -12.91 -16.53 -13.62
N GLU A 32 -11.67 -16.04 -13.71
CA GLU A 32 -11.07 -15.64 -14.98
C GLU A 32 -11.00 -16.86 -15.89
N ASN A 33 -11.58 -16.74 -17.08
CA ASN A 33 -11.50 -17.77 -18.10
C ASN A 33 -10.51 -17.33 -19.19
N PHE A 34 -9.69 -18.26 -19.68
CA PHE A 34 -8.86 -18.07 -20.89
C PHE A 34 -9.63 -17.49 -22.10
N ARG A 35 -10.96 -17.67 -22.14
CA ARG A 35 -11.86 -17.06 -23.13
C ARG A 35 -12.03 -15.53 -22.99
N GLN A 36 -11.82 -14.93 -21.82
CA GLN A 36 -11.79 -13.46 -21.62
C GLN A 36 -10.56 -12.83 -22.28
N ILE A 37 -9.40 -13.50 -22.22
CA ILE A 37 -8.15 -13.08 -22.89
C ILE A 37 -8.35 -13.03 -24.41
N ILE A 38 -9.04 -14.02 -25.00
CA ILE A 38 -9.33 -14.04 -26.45
C ILE A 38 -10.37 -12.96 -26.83
N LYS A 39 -11.38 -12.70 -25.97
CA LYS A 39 -12.36 -11.62 -26.18
C LYS A 39 -11.77 -10.21 -26.00
N ALA A 40 -10.69 -10.07 -25.22
CA ALA A 40 -9.97 -8.81 -25.06
C ALA A 40 -9.43 -8.26 -26.39
N ARG A 41 -9.17 -9.12 -27.39
CA ARG A 41 -8.74 -8.72 -28.74
C ARG A 41 -9.71 -7.76 -29.45
N ARG A 42 -11.01 -7.81 -29.11
CA ARG A 42 -12.03 -6.90 -29.67
C ARG A 42 -12.03 -5.54 -28.95
N PHE A 43 -11.56 -5.49 -27.70
CA PHE A 43 -11.35 -4.28 -26.92
C PHE A 43 -10.03 -3.58 -27.27
N LEU A 44 -9.00 -4.30 -27.73
CA LEU A 44 -7.73 -3.70 -28.23
C LEU A 44 -7.91 -2.74 -29.43
N LYS A 45 -9.12 -2.63 -30.02
CA LYS A 45 -9.42 -1.73 -31.16
C LYS A 45 -9.76 -0.28 -30.77
N LYS A 46 -9.98 0.06 -29.50
CA LYS A 46 -10.09 1.48 -29.09
C LYS A 46 -8.79 1.95 -28.43
N ARG A 47 -8.56 3.27 -28.38
CA ARG A 47 -7.40 3.87 -27.67
C ARG A 47 -7.56 3.66 -26.15
N TYR A 48 -7.15 2.50 -25.64
CA TYR A 48 -7.30 2.06 -24.24
C TYR A 48 -6.03 2.27 -23.39
N GLY A 49 -5.11 3.14 -23.81
CA GLY A 49 -3.81 3.31 -23.17
C GLY A 49 -2.79 2.25 -23.59
N LYS A 50 -1.67 2.15 -22.86
CA LYS A 50 -0.60 1.18 -23.13
C LYS A 50 -0.71 -0.03 -22.19
N ILE A 51 -0.17 -1.16 -22.66
CA ILE A 51 0.03 -2.37 -21.86
C ILE A 51 1.53 -2.59 -21.78
N TYR A 52 2.06 -2.69 -20.57
CA TYR A 52 3.47 -2.95 -20.31
C TYR A 52 3.61 -4.40 -19.88
N ILE A 53 4.41 -5.17 -20.63
CA ILE A 53 4.68 -6.58 -20.35
C ILE A 53 6.19 -6.72 -20.13
N ARG A 54 6.58 -7.30 -19.00
CA ARG A 54 7.98 -7.58 -18.67
C ARG A 54 8.11 -9.02 -18.19
N PHE A 55 9.26 -9.62 -18.50
CA PHE A 55 9.60 -10.97 -18.09
C PHE A 55 10.87 -10.92 -17.24
N SER A 56 10.86 -11.67 -16.15
CA SER A 56 12.06 -11.91 -15.36
C SER A 56 12.88 -13.03 -16.01
N HIS A 57 14.09 -13.24 -15.52
CA HIS A 57 14.92 -14.34 -15.97
C HIS A 57 14.21 -15.69 -15.73
N PRO A 58 14.14 -16.59 -16.72
CA PRO A 58 13.63 -17.94 -16.52
C PRO A 58 14.46 -18.69 -15.48
N PHE A 59 13.84 -19.52 -14.65
CA PHE A 59 14.56 -20.40 -13.73
C PHE A 59 13.99 -21.83 -13.70
N SER A 60 14.88 -22.79 -13.46
CA SER A 60 14.55 -24.22 -13.31
C SER A 60 13.94 -24.49 -11.94
N LEU A 61 12.84 -25.23 -11.89
CA LEU A 61 12.27 -25.71 -10.64
C LEU A 61 13.24 -26.66 -9.93
N ASN A 62 13.86 -27.58 -10.66
CA ASN A 62 14.80 -28.54 -10.07
C ASN A 62 16.01 -27.84 -9.44
N GLU A 63 16.57 -26.83 -10.12
CA GLU A 63 17.67 -26.02 -9.60
C GLU A 63 17.25 -25.19 -8.39
N TYR A 64 16.06 -24.57 -8.43
CA TYR A 64 15.55 -23.84 -7.28
C TYR A 64 15.34 -24.75 -6.06
N LEU A 65 14.78 -25.95 -6.27
CA LEU A 65 14.53 -26.94 -5.22
C LEU A 65 15.83 -27.47 -4.61
N SER A 66 16.91 -27.61 -5.38
CA SER A 66 18.21 -28.06 -4.85
C SER A 66 18.91 -27.02 -3.98
N GLN A 67 18.63 -25.73 -4.19
CA GLN A 67 19.19 -24.63 -3.40
C GLN A 67 18.44 -24.38 -2.08
N ILE A 68 17.20 -24.87 -1.95
CA ILE A 68 16.43 -24.73 -0.72
C ILE A 68 16.58 -25.96 0.15
N ASP A 69 17.28 -25.82 1.28
CA ASP A 69 17.40 -26.89 2.28
C ASP A 69 15.99 -27.33 2.73
N SER A 70 15.58 -28.54 2.35
CA SER A 70 14.16 -28.84 2.16
C SER A 70 13.57 -29.65 3.31
N SER A 71 12.76 -29.00 4.14
CA SER A 71 11.52 -29.66 4.57
C SER A 71 10.50 -29.51 3.43
N VAL A 72 10.11 -30.65 2.83
CA VAL A 72 9.23 -30.71 1.64
C VAL A 72 7.92 -29.95 1.84
N LYS A 73 7.46 -29.81 3.10
CA LYS A 73 6.21 -29.13 3.46
C LYS A 73 6.15 -27.65 3.08
N ASN A 74 7.28 -26.94 3.06
CA ASN A 74 7.29 -25.49 2.82
C ASN A 74 7.73 -25.08 1.40
N ALA A 75 8.12 -26.04 0.56
CA ALA A 75 8.62 -25.76 -0.78
C ALA A 75 7.62 -24.99 -1.68
N PRO A 76 6.31 -25.32 -1.74
CA PRO A 76 5.36 -24.57 -2.56
C PRO A 76 5.21 -23.11 -2.12
N ARG A 77 5.19 -22.85 -0.80
CA ARG A 77 5.09 -21.51 -0.25
C ARG A 77 6.33 -20.67 -0.56
N ARG A 78 7.53 -21.25 -0.41
CA ARG A 78 8.79 -20.58 -0.76
C ARG A 78 8.85 -20.26 -2.25
N LEU A 79 8.45 -21.20 -3.11
CA LEU A 79 8.37 -20.97 -4.55
C LEU A 79 7.40 -19.84 -4.90
N ALA A 80 6.20 -19.82 -4.31
CA ALA A 80 5.24 -18.74 -4.50
C ALA A 80 5.83 -17.37 -4.11
N PHE A 81 6.54 -17.29 -2.99
CA PHE A 81 7.21 -16.05 -2.57
C PHE A 81 8.31 -15.63 -3.53
N HIS A 82 9.13 -16.57 -4.00
CA HIS A 82 10.18 -16.28 -4.98
C HIS A 82 9.59 -15.78 -6.32
N LEU A 83 8.48 -16.37 -6.78
CA LEU A 83 7.77 -15.92 -7.97
C LEU A 83 7.22 -14.50 -7.82
N VAL A 84 6.56 -14.20 -6.69
CA VAL A 84 6.02 -12.86 -6.42
C VAL A 84 7.13 -11.83 -6.31
N GLN A 85 8.23 -12.13 -5.61
CA GLN A 85 9.41 -11.26 -5.54
C GLN A 85 10.00 -11.00 -6.94
N SER A 86 10.10 -12.04 -7.76
CA SER A 86 10.61 -11.92 -9.14
C SER A 86 9.71 -11.05 -10.00
N ILE A 87 8.38 -11.12 -9.84
CA ILE A 87 7.43 -10.24 -10.52
C ILE A 87 7.58 -8.79 -10.01
N ASN A 88 7.61 -8.59 -8.69
CA ASN A 88 7.72 -7.27 -8.08
C ASN A 88 9.00 -6.54 -8.49
N ALA A 89 10.12 -7.26 -8.62
CA ALA A 89 11.41 -6.70 -9.04
C ALA A 89 11.40 -6.15 -10.47
N ILE A 90 10.54 -6.67 -11.35
CA ILE A 90 10.42 -6.20 -12.75
C ILE A 90 9.17 -5.35 -13.00
N SER A 91 8.31 -5.17 -12.00
CA SER A 91 7.13 -4.31 -12.09
C SER A 91 7.54 -2.86 -12.33
N LEU A 92 6.75 -2.16 -13.12
CA LEU A 92 7.16 -0.91 -13.75
C LEU A 92 6.25 0.25 -13.32
N VAL A 93 6.88 1.36 -12.95
CA VAL A 93 6.17 2.60 -12.64
C VAL A 93 5.73 3.28 -13.94
N THR A 94 4.42 3.39 -14.14
CA THR A 94 3.80 4.16 -15.22
C THR A 94 3.43 5.56 -14.77
N PRO A 95 3.27 6.54 -15.69
CA PRO A 95 2.69 7.85 -15.41
C PRO A 95 1.44 7.78 -14.54
N LEU A 96 0.49 6.93 -14.92
CA LEU A 96 -0.78 6.79 -14.21
C LEU A 96 -0.61 6.25 -12.79
N SER A 97 0.21 5.22 -12.59
CA SER A 97 0.51 4.69 -11.26
C SER A 97 1.17 5.71 -10.34
N LEU A 98 2.08 6.53 -10.89
CA LEU A 98 2.77 7.57 -10.15
C LEU A 98 1.83 8.71 -9.74
N ILE A 99 1.04 9.24 -10.68
CA ILE A 99 0.08 10.32 -10.39
C ILE A 99 -1.01 9.83 -9.42
N ALA A 100 -1.55 8.62 -9.62
CA ALA A 100 -2.51 8.03 -8.69
C ALA A 100 -1.92 7.89 -7.27
N THR A 101 -0.66 7.47 -7.17
CA THR A 101 0.07 7.37 -5.89
C THR A 101 0.24 8.73 -5.24
N ALA A 102 0.68 9.75 -6.00
CA ALA A 102 0.83 11.12 -5.50
C ALA A 102 -0.49 11.72 -4.99
N ILE A 103 -1.59 11.52 -5.75
CA ILE A 103 -2.92 12.00 -5.37
C ILE A 103 -3.37 11.34 -4.06
N LEU A 104 -3.27 10.02 -3.95
CA LEU A 104 -3.71 9.29 -2.76
C LEU A 104 -2.81 9.50 -1.54
N ALA A 105 -1.53 9.82 -1.74
CA ALA A 105 -0.59 10.03 -0.65
C ALA A 105 -0.73 11.39 0.03
N ASN A 106 -1.04 12.46 -0.72
CA ASN A 106 -0.98 13.83 -0.18
C ASN A 106 -2.19 14.72 -0.50
N HIS A 107 -3.03 14.33 -1.45
CA HIS A 107 -4.00 15.23 -2.10
C HIS A 107 -5.44 14.72 -2.06
N GLN A 108 -5.79 14.03 -0.97
CA GLN A 108 -7.07 13.34 -0.86
C GLN A 108 -8.29 14.26 -0.76
N ARG A 109 -8.11 15.54 -0.41
CA ARG A 109 -9.19 16.55 -0.28
C ARG A 109 -9.25 17.55 -1.44
N GLY A 110 -8.38 17.35 -2.44
CA GLY A 110 -8.16 18.27 -3.54
C GLY A 110 -6.78 18.91 -3.49
N PHE A 111 -6.39 19.55 -4.59
CA PHE A 111 -5.03 20.03 -4.82
C PHE A 111 -4.95 21.03 -5.97
N HIS A 112 -3.91 21.86 -5.95
CA HIS A 112 -3.45 22.63 -7.09
C HIS A 112 -2.42 21.85 -7.92
N LEU A 113 -2.22 22.24 -9.19
CA LEU A 113 -1.29 21.54 -10.09
C LEU A 113 0.15 21.65 -9.58
N SER A 114 0.51 22.82 -9.05
CA SER A 114 1.81 23.08 -8.42
C SER A 114 2.11 22.13 -7.25
N GLU A 115 1.13 21.86 -6.38
CA GLU A 115 1.26 20.96 -5.24
C GLU A 115 1.34 19.48 -5.67
N LEU A 116 0.58 19.09 -6.70
CA LEU A 116 0.71 17.75 -7.29
C LEU A 116 2.11 17.55 -7.88
N ALA A 117 2.60 18.53 -8.63
CA ALA A 117 3.92 18.48 -9.24
C ALA A 117 5.04 18.33 -8.20
N GLU A 118 4.93 19.02 -7.07
CA GLU A 118 5.89 18.88 -5.98
C GLU A 118 5.93 17.44 -5.43
N THR A 119 4.76 16.86 -5.11
CA THR A 119 4.66 15.47 -4.62
C THR A 119 5.21 14.48 -5.64
N VAL A 120 4.86 14.65 -6.92
CA VAL A 120 5.33 13.77 -8.01
C VAL A 120 6.85 13.85 -8.14
N ASN A 121 7.44 15.04 -8.06
CA ASN A 121 8.89 15.21 -8.13
C ASN A 121 9.61 14.62 -6.90
N ILE A 122 8.99 14.60 -5.71
CA ILE A 122 9.52 13.90 -4.53
C ILE A 122 9.55 12.38 -4.80
N LEU A 123 8.46 11.80 -5.28
CA LEU A 123 8.38 10.36 -5.57
C LEU A 123 9.29 9.95 -6.74
N LEU A 124 9.45 10.80 -7.76
CA LEU A 124 10.36 10.54 -8.87
C LEU A 124 11.83 10.54 -8.43
N ARG A 125 12.22 11.41 -7.50
CA ARG A 125 13.58 11.39 -6.94
C ARG A 125 13.86 10.05 -6.26
N PHE A 126 12.93 9.55 -5.47
CA PHE A 126 13.03 8.22 -4.87
C PHE A 126 13.18 7.11 -5.91
N ILE A 127 12.29 7.08 -6.90
CA ILE A 127 12.29 6.09 -7.99
C ILE A 127 13.65 6.07 -8.69
N LYS A 128 14.25 7.23 -8.94
CA LYS A 128 15.58 7.36 -9.54
C LYS A 128 16.69 6.89 -8.59
N SER A 129 16.65 7.28 -7.31
CA SER A 129 17.68 6.90 -6.32
C SER A 129 17.75 5.39 -6.09
N TYR A 130 16.62 4.68 -6.21
CA TYR A 130 16.54 3.23 -6.02
C TYR A 130 16.53 2.43 -7.33
N ASP A 131 16.77 3.08 -8.48
CA ASP A 131 16.72 2.47 -9.82
C ASP A 131 15.44 1.65 -10.05
N VAL A 132 14.31 2.16 -9.55
CA VAL A 132 13.02 1.49 -9.69
C VAL A 132 12.63 1.51 -11.17
N PRO A 133 12.19 0.39 -11.76
CA PRO A 133 11.95 0.34 -13.19
C PRO A 133 10.79 1.26 -13.61
N THR A 134 11.00 2.13 -14.60
CA THR A 134 10.00 3.09 -15.08
C THR A 134 9.60 2.87 -16.53
N ALA A 135 8.38 3.29 -16.89
CA ALA A 135 7.95 3.35 -18.27
C ALA A 135 8.83 4.32 -19.06
N SER A 136 9.10 4.00 -20.33
CA SER A 136 9.81 4.91 -21.26
C SER A 136 9.04 6.21 -21.54
N THR A 137 7.78 6.30 -21.13
CA THR A 137 6.98 7.53 -21.18
C THR A 137 7.25 8.47 -20.00
N LEU A 138 7.92 8.01 -18.95
CA LEU A 138 8.17 8.75 -17.73
C LEU A 138 9.50 9.51 -17.79
N VAL A 139 9.68 10.36 -18.81
CA VAL A 139 10.94 11.08 -19.07
C VAL A 139 10.90 12.52 -18.56
N ASP A 140 9.80 13.22 -18.86
CA ASP A 140 9.56 14.62 -18.47
C ASP A 140 8.43 14.66 -17.43
N SER A 141 8.73 15.09 -16.20
CA SER A 141 7.75 15.09 -15.11
C SER A 141 6.60 16.07 -15.35
N ALA A 142 6.87 17.29 -15.84
CA ALA A 142 5.85 18.30 -16.06
C ALA A 142 4.84 17.84 -17.12
N LYS A 143 5.37 17.40 -18.27
CA LYS A 143 4.53 16.86 -19.36
C LYS A 143 3.76 15.61 -18.93
N THR A 144 4.40 14.72 -18.17
CA THR A 144 3.76 13.51 -17.61
C THR A 144 2.57 13.87 -16.74
N ILE A 145 2.71 14.88 -15.86
CA ILE A 145 1.64 15.32 -14.98
C ILE A 145 0.47 15.87 -15.80
N GLU A 146 0.73 16.80 -16.72
CA GLU A 146 -0.30 17.41 -17.57
C GLU A 146 -1.07 16.38 -18.40
N GLU A 147 -0.36 15.50 -19.12
CA GLU A 147 -0.98 14.48 -19.97
C GLU A 147 -1.80 13.47 -19.15
N THR A 148 -1.27 13.05 -18.00
CA THR A 148 -1.94 12.05 -17.14
C THR A 148 -3.14 12.66 -16.41
N LEU A 149 -3.03 13.90 -15.95
CA LEU A 149 -4.15 14.61 -15.33
C LEU A 149 -5.26 14.85 -16.34
N SER A 150 -4.93 15.28 -17.56
CA SER A 150 -5.87 15.40 -18.67
C SER A 150 -6.58 14.08 -18.98
N LEU A 151 -5.83 12.96 -18.94
CA LEU A 151 -6.41 11.62 -19.11
C LEU A 151 -7.39 11.28 -17.99
N LEU A 152 -7.06 11.55 -16.72
CA LEU A 152 -7.92 11.29 -15.58
C LEU A 152 -9.21 12.13 -15.60
N ILE A 153 -9.12 13.39 -16.03
CA ILE A 153 -10.28 14.28 -16.23
C ILE A 153 -11.18 13.74 -17.35
N ASN A 154 -10.60 13.38 -18.49
CA ASN A 154 -11.35 12.78 -19.60
C ASN A 154 -12.03 11.45 -19.23
N GLN A 155 -11.45 10.72 -18.27
CA GLN A 155 -12.03 9.49 -17.72
C GLN A 155 -13.05 9.73 -16.60
N LYS A 156 -13.29 10.98 -16.21
CA LYS A 156 -14.16 11.37 -15.08
C LYS A 156 -13.71 10.74 -13.75
N VAL A 157 -12.39 10.66 -13.57
CA VAL A 157 -11.76 10.19 -12.32
C VAL A 157 -11.36 11.38 -11.45
N VAL A 158 -10.85 12.44 -12.08
CA VAL A 158 -10.52 13.72 -11.44
C VAL A 158 -11.50 14.77 -11.95
N ASP A 159 -12.07 15.54 -11.04
CA ASP A 159 -12.89 16.71 -11.35
C ASP A 159 -12.13 17.99 -10.99
N PHE A 160 -12.62 19.14 -11.44
CA PHE A 160 -11.97 20.42 -11.24
C PHE A 160 -12.97 21.55 -11.05
N LEU A 161 -12.53 22.61 -10.39
CA LEU A 161 -13.22 23.87 -10.20
C LEU A 161 -12.34 24.98 -10.80
N GLU A 162 -12.92 25.73 -11.73
CA GLU A 162 -12.29 26.91 -12.32
C GLU A 162 -12.94 28.17 -11.77
N ASP A 163 -12.11 29.14 -11.37
CA ASP A 163 -12.58 30.46 -11.04
C ASP A 163 -13.04 31.20 -12.31
N ALA A 164 -14.30 31.62 -12.33
CA ALA A 164 -14.88 32.37 -13.44
C ALA A 164 -14.16 33.71 -13.70
N THR A 165 -13.42 34.24 -12.72
CA THR A 165 -12.63 35.47 -12.89
C THR A 165 -11.21 35.22 -13.41
N GLY A 166 -10.76 33.97 -13.45
CA GLY A 166 -9.43 33.56 -13.91
C GLY A 166 -8.27 34.04 -13.04
N LYS A 167 -8.54 34.43 -11.78
CA LYS A 167 -7.52 34.96 -10.86
C LYS A 167 -6.89 33.88 -9.99
N GLU A 168 -7.62 32.81 -9.71
CA GLU A 168 -7.13 31.68 -8.92
C GLU A 168 -6.71 30.50 -9.81
N GLU A 169 -5.72 29.72 -9.35
CA GLU A 169 -5.31 28.48 -10.02
C GLU A 169 -6.45 27.45 -9.97
N THR A 170 -6.64 26.70 -11.06
CA THR A 170 -7.62 25.60 -11.12
C THR A 170 -7.45 24.64 -9.95
N PHE A 171 -8.54 24.34 -9.27
CA PHE A 171 -8.56 23.42 -8.13
C PHE A 171 -9.06 22.06 -8.57
N TYR A 172 -8.30 21.00 -8.31
CA TYR A 172 -8.64 19.62 -8.70
C TYR A 172 -9.06 18.80 -7.49
N TYR A 173 -9.95 17.83 -7.68
CA TYR A 173 -10.35 16.91 -6.61
C TYR A 173 -10.79 15.54 -7.16
N VAL A 174 -10.89 14.55 -6.27
CA VAL A 174 -11.28 13.18 -6.60
C VAL A 174 -12.35 12.71 -5.63
N ASP A 175 -13.50 12.34 -6.17
CA ASP A 175 -14.60 11.77 -5.39
C ASP A 175 -14.28 10.38 -4.83
N GLU A 176 -14.95 10.00 -3.74
CA GLU A 176 -14.70 8.77 -2.97
C GLU A 176 -14.70 7.51 -3.86
N ASP A 177 -15.69 7.37 -4.74
CA ASP A 177 -15.84 6.21 -5.64
C ASP A 177 -14.69 6.12 -6.67
N ASN A 178 -14.12 7.27 -7.04
CA ASN A 178 -13.01 7.36 -7.98
C ASN A 178 -11.65 7.15 -7.31
N LYS A 179 -11.51 7.43 -6.01
CA LYS A 179 -10.30 7.09 -5.23
C LYS A 179 -10.01 5.59 -5.25
N ILE A 180 -11.05 4.75 -5.23
CA ILE A 180 -10.92 3.28 -5.35
C ILE A 180 -10.26 2.89 -6.69
N LYS A 181 -10.52 3.64 -7.77
CA LYS A 181 -9.88 3.40 -9.07
C LYS A 181 -8.40 3.76 -9.03
N LEU A 182 -8.06 4.87 -8.36
CA LEU A 182 -6.68 5.27 -8.16
C LEU A 182 -5.91 4.26 -7.30
N GLU A 183 -6.58 3.59 -6.34
CA GLU A 183 -5.95 2.56 -5.52
C GLU A 183 -5.41 1.40 -6.35
N TYR A 184 -6.11 0.99 -7.42
CA TYR A 184 -5.62 -0.03 -8.33
C TYR A 184 -4.25 0.35 -8.93
N TYR A 185 -4.13 1.59 -9.42
CA TYR A 185 -2.90 2.07 -10.05
C TYR A 185 -1.79 2.31 -9.02
N LYS A 186 -2.11 2.79 -7.82
CA LYS A 186 -1.15 2.89 -6.71
C LYS A 186 -0.62 1.51 -6.32
N ASN A 187 -1.51 0.52 -6.20
CA ASN A 187 -1.17 -0.81 -5.69
C ASN A 187 -0.26 -1.61 -6.64
N SER A 188 -0.11 -1.23 -7.92
CA SER A 188 0.85 -1.87 -8.82
C SER A 188 2.32 -1.47 -8.55
N ILE A 189 2.55 -0.39 -7.81
CA ILE A 189 3.89 0.13 -7.50
C ILE A 189 4.14 0.34 -6.00
N ILE A 190 3.11 0.22 -5.17
CA ILE A 190 3.18 0.54 -3.74
C ILE A 190 4.28 -0.23 -3.01
N HIS A 191 4.56 -1.47 -3.41
CA HIS A 191 5.56 -2.35 -2.79
C HIS A 191 6.97 -1.76 -2.80
N PHE A 192 7.30 -0.88 -3.75
CA PHE A 192 8.58 -0.17 -3.77
C PHE A 192 8.72 0.83 -2.60
N PHE A 193 7.62 1.39 -2.12
CA PHE A 193 7.61 2.46 -1.11
C PHE A 193 7.37 1.96 0.31
N ILE A 194 6.74 0.79 0.47
CA ILE A 194 6.32 0.23 1.78
C ILE A 194 7.44 0.22 2.84
N PRO A 195 8.68 -0.20 2.54
CA PRO A 195 9.75 -0.17 3.55
C PRO A 195 10.01 1.24 4.11
N HIS A 196 10.08 2.25 3.24
CA HIS A 196 10.24 3.66 3.64
C HIS A 196 9.00 4.19 4.36
N SER A 197 7.81 3.77 3.96
CA SER A 197 6.56 4.10 4.65
C SER A 197 6.57 3.66 6.11
N PHE A 198 7.13 2.48 6.42
CA PHE A 198 7.22 2.01 7.80
C PHE A 198 8.16 2.85 8.65
N VAL A 199 9.32 3.23 8.10
CA VAL A 199 10.25 4.15 8.77
C VAL A 199 9.58 5.51 8.98
N ALA A 200 8.89 6.06 7.98
CA ALA A 200 8.16 7.31 8.09
C ALA A 200 7.06 7.27 9.16
N ILE A 201 6.29 6.17 9.24
CA ILE A 201 5.29 5.96 10.31
C ILE A 201 5.97 5.98 11.67
N SER A 202 7.08 5.26 11.86
CA SER A 202 7.77 5.24 13.16
C SER A 202 8.26 6.63 13.56
N LEU A 203 8.85 7.37 12.61
CA LEU A 203 9.34 8.74 12.84
C LEU A 203 8.22 9.70 13.24
N LEU A 204 7.07 9.65 12.57
CA LEU A 204 5.92 10.52 12.84
C LEU A 204 5.10 10.08 14.07
N THR A 205 5.29 8.85 14.53
CA THR A 205 4.57 8.29 15.69
C THR A 205 5.32 8.58 16.99
N GLY A 206 4.64 9.27 17.90
CA GLY A 206 5.16 9.59 19.23
C GLY A 206 5.08 11.08 19.54
N GLY A 207 5.51 11.44 20.76
CA GLY A 207 5.59 12.83 21.20
C GLY A 207 7.02 13.35 21.37
N GLU A 208 8.00 12.49 21.14
CA GLU A 208 9.43 12.74 21.37
C GLU A 208 9.98 13.69 20.31
N GLU A 209 10.86 14.61 20.72
CA GLU A 209 11.53 15.52 19.77
C GLU A 209 12.59 14.80 18.91
N GLU A 210 13.15 13.71 19.43
CA GLU A 210 14.16 12.89 18.79
C GLU A 210 13.74 11.42 18.86
N LYS A 211 13.88 10.71 17.73
CA LYS A 211 13.56 9.29 17.62
C LYS A 211 14.85 8.48 17.56
N ASP A 212 15.02 7.51 18.44
CA ASP A 212 16.22 6.67 18.44
C ASP A 212 16.14 5.55 17.37
N LEU A 213 17.31 5.09 16.91
CA LEU A 213 17.36 4.02 15.89
C LEU A 213 16.70 2.72 16.39
N LYS A 214 16.80 2.41 17.69
CA LYS A 214 16.21 1.19 18.26
C LYS A 214 14.69 1.21 18.20
N SER A 215 14.03 2.35 18.48
CA SER A 215 12.58 2.45 18.31
C SER A 215 12.18 2.32 16.85
N ILE A 216 12.94 2.92 15.91
CA ILE A 216 12.67 2.79 14.47
C ILE A 216 12.75 1.33 14.03
N ILE A 217 13.80 0.61 14.43
CA ILE A 217 13.96 -0.83 14.12
C ILE A 217 12.81 -1.64 14.71
N SER A 218 12.42 -1.37 15.97
CA SER A 218 11.33 -2.08 16.65
C SER A 218 9.97 -1.87 15.96
N ASP A 219 9.66 -0.64 15.56
CA ASP A 219 8.42 -0.34 14.83
C ASP A 219 8.45 -0.90 13.41
N TYR A 220 9.58 -0.82 12.72
CA TYR A 220 9.76 -1.43 11.41
C TYR A 220 9.55 -2.95 11.47
N ALA A 221 10.13 -3.64 12.47
CA ALA A 221 9.92 -5.06 12.72
C ALA A 221 8.44 -5.40 12.94
N PHE A 222 7.77 -4.60 13.76
CA PHE A 222 6.34 -4.76 14.04
C PHE A 222 5.50 -4.61 12.78
N LEU A 223 5.73 -3.55 11.98
CA LEU A 223 4.99 -3.29 10.74
C LEU A 223 5.27 -4.35 9.67
N LYS A 224 6.52 -4.80 9.54
CA LYS A 224 6.92 -5.91 8.65
C LYS A 224 6.17 -7.20 9.01
N ASN A 225 6.04 -7.53 10.30
CA ASN A 225 5.25 -8.69 10.73
C ASN A 225 3.73 -8.47 10.52
N LEU A 226 3.22 -7.30 10.88
CA LEU A 226 1.80 -6.93 10.77
C LEU A 226 1.27 -7.12 9.35
N PHE A 227 2.05 -6.68 8.36
CA PHE A 227 1.66 -6.67 6.95
C PHE A 227 2.25 -7.84 6.14
N LYS A 228 2.66 -8.94 6.78
CA LYS A 228 3.16 -10.15 6.09
C LYS A 228 2.11 -10.86 5.22
N ASN A 229 0.83 -10.57 5.45
CA ASN A 229 -0.29 -11.06 4.64
C ASN A 229 -0.62 -10.12 3.46
N GLU A 230 -0.10 -8.89 3.48
CA GLU A 230 -0.30 -7.88 2.43
C GLU A 230 0.90 -7.83 1.47
N PHE A 231 2.11 -7.93 2.02
CA PHE A 231 3.36 -7.76 1.28
C PHE A 231 4.32 -8.91 1.48
N ILE A 232 5.14 -9.15 0.46
CA ILE A 232 6.23 -10.12 0.51
C ILE A 232 7.53 -9.38 0.77
N PHE A 233 8.16 -9.70 1.90
CA PHE A 233 9.45 -9.15 2.28
C PHE A 233 10.56 -10.19 2.13
N ASP A 234 11.79 -9.73 1.94
CA ASP A 234 12.94 -10.63 2.00
C ASP A 234 13.15 -11.12 3.44
N GLN A 235 13.31 -12.44 3.57
CA GLN A 235 13.52 -13.16 4.83
C GLN A 235 15.01 -13.21 5.20
N LYS A 236 15.92 -13.02 4.22
CA LYS A 236 17.37 -13.07 4.43
C LYS A 236 17.98 -11.70 4.78
N GLU A 237 17.18 -10.65 4.66
CA GLU A 237 17.62 -9.28 4.88
C GLU A 237 17.86 -8.99 6.37
N ASP A 238 19.05 -8.44 6.69
CA ASP A 238 19.34 -7.94 8.03
C ASP A 238 18.46 -6.72 8.33
N LEU A 239 17.70 -6.82 9.41
CA LEU A 239 16.70 -5.82 9.78
C LEU A 239 17.33 -4.47 10.13
N GLN A 240 18.48 -4.50 10.81
CA GLN A 240 19.17 -3.29 11.28
C GLN A 240 19.82 -2.57 10.10
N GLU A 241 20.59 -3.28 9.27
CA GLU A 241 21.21 -2.72 8.06
C GLU A 241 20.16 -2.14 7.11
N LYS A 242 19.03 -2.87 6.93
CA LYS A 242 17.92 -2.37 6.14
C LYS A 242 17.34 -1.08 6.73
N THR A 243 17.03 -1.07 8.01
CA THR A 243 16.42 0.12 8.64
C THR A 243 17.35 1.34 8.59
N ILE A 244 18.67 1.13 8.74
CA ILE A 244 19.68 2.19 8.61
C ILE A 244 19.64 2.77 7.19
N SER A 245 19.76 1.94 6.16
CA SER A 245 19.76 2.40 4.76
C SER A 245 18.45 3.10 4.35
N LEU A 246 17.31 2.63 4.85
CA LEU A 246 16.01 3.29 4.65
C LEU A 246 15.97 4.68 5.32
N THR A 247 16.57 4.81 6.50
CA THR A 247 16.61 6.07 7.26
C THR A 247 17.60 7.06 6.64
N GLU A 248 18.71 6.57 6.08
CA GLU A 248 19.71 7.37 5.37
C GLU A 248 19.11 8.11 4.17
N TYR A 249 18.22 7.47 3.41
CA TYR A 249 17.50 8.16 2.34
C TYR A 249 16.75 9.42 2.82
N PHE A 250 16.15 9.37 4.01
CA PHE A 250 15.45 10.54 4.59
C PHE A 250 16.42 11.59 5.16
N LEU A 251 17.63 11.21 5.56
CA LEU A 251 18.70 12.15 5.88
C LEU A 251 19.18 12.87 4.61
N ASP A 252 19.46 12.13 3.55
CA ASP A 252 19.93 12.67 2.26
C ASP A 252 18.88 13.58 1.61
N SER A 253 17.60 13.27 1.83
CA SER A 253 16.48 14.12 1.41
C SER A 253 16.26 15.35 2.31
N ALA A 254 17.09 15.55 3.34
CA ALA A 254 16.98 16.60 4.36
C ALA A 254 15.66 16.58 5.15
N PHE A 255 14.95 15.45 5.18
CA PHE A 255 13.74 15.28 6.00
C PHE A 255 14.10 15.00 7.46
N LEU A 256 15.29 14.44 7.69
CA LEU A 256 15.85 14.18 8.99
C LEU A 256 17.16 14.94 9.19
N SER A 257 17.52 15.12 10.45
CA SER A 257 18.84 15.55 10.90
C SER A 257 19.30 14.63 12.02
N ARG A 258 20.61 14.37 12.11
CA ARG A 258 21.18 13.59 13.23
C ARG A 258 21.26 14.48 14.47
N SER A 259 20.82 13.95 15.60
CA SER A 259 20.98 14.61 16.90
C SER A 259 22.41 14.43 17.41
N ASN A 260 22.99 15.52 17.91
CA ASN A 260 24.33 15.55 18.47
C ASN A 260 24.42 14.91 19.87
N ARG A 261 23.29 14.69 20.55
CA ARG A 261 23.28 14.26 21.97
C ARG A 261 23.25 12.74 22.13
N ASN A 262 22.36 12.06 21.39
CA ASN A 262 22.06 10.64 21.61
C ASN A 262 22.15 9.77 20.35
N GLY A 263 22.63 10.33 19.22
CA GLY A 263 22.67 9.62 17.93
C GLY A 263 21.28 9.29 17.35
N GLY A 264 20.22 9.89 17.89
CA GLY A 264 18.85 9.80 17.37
C GLY A 264 18.62 10.73 16.17
N TYR A 265 17.40 10.71 15.65
CA TYR A 265 16.97 11.46 14.48
C TYR A 265 15.94 12.51 14.87
N LYS A 266 16.12 13.73 14.38
CA LYS A 266 15.14 14.82 14.51
C LYS A 266 14.52 15.14 13.16
N ILE A 267 13.20 15.23 13.12
CA ILE A 267 12.46 15.62 11.93
C ILE A 267 12.71 17.12 11.67
N THR A 268 13.14 17.45 10.44
CA THR A 268 13.33 18.84 10.03
C THR A 268 11.98 19.49 9.69
N LYS A 269 11.94 20.82 9.50
CA LYS A 269 10.72 21.50 9.03
C LYS A 269 10.24 20.95 7.68
N LEU A 270 11.18 20.64 6.77
CA LEU A 270 10.85 20.02 5.49
C LEU A 270 10.32 18.59 5.69
N GLY A 271 10.96 17.80 6.56
CA GLY A 271 10.52 16.45 6.88
C GLY A 271 9.13 16.41 7.51
N PHE A 272 8.80 17.36 8.38
CA PHE A 272 7.47 17.46 8.98
C PHE A 272 6.39 17.60 7.91
N ASN A 273 6.65 18.41 6.87
CA ASN A 273 5.71 18.62 5.78
C ASN A 273 5.67 17.45 4.77
N LYS A 274 6.78 16.73 4.58
CA LYS A 274 6.93 15.76 3.45
C LYS A 274 6.96 14.28 3.85
N LEU A 275 7.31 13.93 5.10
CA LEU A 275 7.21 12.56 5.59
C LEU A 275 5.77 12.00 5.60
N PRO A 276 4.71 12.81 5.84
CA PRO A 276 3.33 12.30 5.76
C PRO A 276 2.98 11.64 4.43
N ILE A 277 3.57 12.10 3.31
CA ILE A 277 3.41 11.49 1.98
C ILE A 277 3.79 9.99 2.02
N TRP A 278 4.88 9.66 2.72
CA TRP A 278 5.38 8.29 2.85
C TRP A 278 4.51 7.45 3.77
N ALA A 279 4.16 7.99 4.93
CA ALA A 279 3.35 7.28 5.91
C ALA A 279 1.94 6.98 5.39
N ALA A 280 1.37 7.90 4.59
CA ALA A 280 0.05 7.74 3.98
C ALA A 280 -0.06 6.51 3.06
N LEU A 281 1.06 6.06 2.46
CA LEU A 281 1.05 4.88 1.59
C LEU A 281 0.71 3.59 2.34
N ALA A 282 1.14 3.45 3.60
CA ALA A 282 0.80 2.31 4.44
C ALA A 282 -0.46 2.55 5.31
N LYS A 283 -0.96 3.79 5.39
CA LYS A 283 -2.08 4.19 6.25
C LYS A 283 -3.37 3.44 5.93
N THR A 284 -3.69 3.21 4.65
CA THR A 284 -4.84 2.39 4.22
C THR A 284 -4.90 1.04 4.95
N PHE A 285 -3.77 0.34 5.05
CA PHE A 285 -3.71 -0.99 5.67
C PHE A 285 -3.76 -0.89 7.20
N LEU A 286 -3.10 0.10 7.80
CA LEU A 286 -3.19 0.35 9.23
C LEU A 286 -4.62 0.62 9.67
N GLU A 287 -5.36 1.43 8.91
CA GLU A 287 -6.77 1.73 9.18
C GLU A 287 -7.65 0.48 9.03
N SER A 288 -7.45 -0.34 7.99
CA SER A 288 -8.15 -1.63 7.85
C SER A 288 -7.93 -2.54 9.05
N TYR A 289 -6.68 -2.72 9.47
CA TYR A 289 -6.33 -3.57 10.60
C TYR A 289 -6.85 -3.01 11.92
N TRP A 290 -6.87 -1.68 12.06
CA TRP A 290 -7.44 -1.02 13.23
C TRP A 290 -8.95 -1.20 13.32
N ILE A 291 -9.68 -1.05 12.19
CA ILE A 291 -11.12 -1.36 12.11
C ILE A 291 -11.38 -2.80 12.53
N ALA A 292 -10.60 -3.75 12.01
CA ALA A 292 -10.75 -5.17 12.34
C ALA A 292 -10.52 -5.43 13.84
N ALA A 293 -9.41 -4.93 14.39
CA ALA A 293 -9.10 -5.06 15.81
C ALA A 293 -10.18 -4.42 16.69
N LYS A 294 -10.69 -3.24 16.31
CA LYS A 294 -11.74 -2.54 17.05
C LYS A 294 -13.06 -3.31 17.02
N SER A 295 -13.47 -3.79 15.85
CA SER A 295 -14.66 -4.62 15.65
C SER A 295 -14.61 -5.88 16.53
N MET A 296 -13.48 -6.60 16.51
CA MET A 296 -13.31 -7.82 17.30
C MET A 296 -13.22 -7.55 18.81
N SER A 297 -12.75 -6.37 19.23
CA SER A 297 -12.69 -5.98 20.65
C SER A 297 -14.05 -5.59 21.26
N GLN A 298 -15.02 -5.17 20.44
CA GLN A 298 -16.33 -4.67 20.91
C GLN A 298 -17.38 -5.77 21.07
N GLN A 299 -17.04 -7.00 20.72
CA GLN A 299 -18.01 -8.05 20.49
C GLN A 299 -17.77 -9.25 21.42
N LYS A 300 -18.84 -9.76 22.04
CA LYS A 300 -18.94 -11.15 22.55
C LYS A 300 -18.90 -12.19 21.39
N LEU A 301 -18.37 -11.86 20.22
CA LEU A 301 -18.53 -12.61 18.96
C LEU A 301 -17.40 -13.61 18.68
N ILE A 302 -16.92 -14.26 19.74
CA ILE A 302 -16.01 -15.40 19.59
C ILE A 302 -16.73 -16.57 18.84
N ASP A 303 -18.06 -16.49 18.70
CA ASP A 303 -18.90 -17.43 17.94
C ASP A 303 -19.43 -16.94 16.58
N SER A 304 -19.11 -15.73 16.11
CA SER A 304 -19.67 -15.25 14.83
C SER A 304 -18.90 -15.75 13.61
N ASN A 305 -19.63 -16.14 12.57
CA ASN A 305 -19.01 -16.48 11.29
C ASN A 305 -18.28 -15.25 10.67
N THR A 306 -17.28 -15.51 9.82
CA THR A 306 -16.48 -14.47 9.15
C THR A 306 -17.32 -13.46 8.37
N GLY A 307 -18.47 -13.87 7.82
CA GLY A 307 -19.35 -12.99 7.06
C GLY A 307 -19.99 -11.89 7.91
N ASP A 308 -20.42 -12.22 9.12
CA ASP A 308 -21.04 -11.26 10.04
C ASP A 308 -20.00 -10.31 10.64
N LEU A 309 -18.77 -10.79 10.88
CA LEU A 309 -17.63 -9.95 11.24
C LEU A 309 -17.34 -8.91 10.15
N LEU A 310 -17.28 -9.33 8.88
CA LEU A 310 -17.02 -8.43 7.75
C LEU A 310 -18.12 -7.39 7.57
N LYS A 311 -19.39 -7.75 7.79
CA LYS A 311 -20.50 -6.78 7.78
C LYS A 311 -20.34 -5.73 8.87
N ASN A 312 -19.99 -6.14 10.09
CA ASN A 312 -19.76 -5.19 11.20
C ASN A 312 -18.54 -4.30 10.94
N MET A 313 -17.44 -4.86 10.43
CA MET A 313 -16.25 -4.11 10.05
C MET A 313 -16.56 -3.07 8.96
N ASN A 314 -17.33 -3.46 7.94
CA ASN A 314 -17.78 -2.53 6.89
C ASN A 314 -18.66 -1.40 7.44
N TYR A 315 -19.58 -1.71 8.35
CA TYR A 315 -20.40 -0.71 9.03
C TYR A 315 -19.53 0.27 9.85
N LEU A 316 -18.65 -0.26 10.70
CA LEU A 316 -17.76 0.54 11.54
C LEU A 316 -16.80 1.38 10.70
N GLY A 317 -16.20 0.81 9.67
CA GLY A 317 -15.30 1.51 8.77
C GLY A 317 -15.99 2.66 8.05
N LYS A 318 -17.19 2.44 7.47
CA LYS A 318 -17.99 3.52 6.85
C LYS A 318 -18.31 4.63 7.86
N ARG A 319 -18.69 4.25 9.09
CA ARG A 319 -18.96 5.20 10.17
C ARG A 319 -17.71 6.01 10.53
N PHE A 320 -16.56 5.36 10.74
CA PHE A 320 -15.30 6.04 11.07
C PHE A 320 -14.84 6.97 9.98
N TYR A 321 -14.99 6.56 8.71
CA TYR A 321 -14.64 7.40 7.57
C TYR A 321 -15.52 8.65 7.49
N LYS A 322 -16.85 8.51 7.64
CA LYS A 322 -17.77 9.67 7.66
C LYS A 322 -17.60 10.58 8.88
N LEU A 323 -17.05 10.07 9.97
CA LEU A 323 -16.68 10.86 11.16
C LEU A 323 -15.27 11.47 11.06
N GLY A 324 -14.50 11.20 10.00
CA GLY A 324 -13.11 11.66 9.87
C GLY A 324 -12.13 11.00 10.86
N VAL A 325 -12.48 9.83 11.40
CA VAL A 325 -11.62 9.03 12.29
C VAL A 325 -10.64 8.17 11.48
N ILE A 326 -10.97 7.87 10.24
CA ILE A 326 -10.04 7.30 9.26
C ILE A 326 -10.09 8.16 8.00
N ASP A 327 -8.97 8.24 7.29
CA ASP A 327 -8.83 9.13 6.14
C ASP A 327 -8.95 8.40 4.80
N HIS A 328 -8.67 7.09 4.73
CA HIS A 328 -8.59 6.37 3.46
C HIS A 328 -9.80 5.47 3.23
N VAL A 329 -10.59 5.77 2.19
CA VAL A 329 -11.71 4.91 1.77
C VAL A 329 -11.27 3.49 1.40
N GLY A 330 -10.02 3.33 0.94
CA GLY A 330 -9.41 2.02 0.67
C GLY A 330 -9.32 1.11 1.89
N ALA A 331 -9.38 1.66 3.11
CA ALA A 331 -9.35 0.89 4.34
C ALA A 331 -10.56 -0.07 4.47
N LEU A 332 -11.60 0.16 3.67
CA LEU A 332 -12.82 -0.66 3.60
C LEU A 332 -12.71 -1.84 2.64
N SER A 333 -11.53 -2.07 2.04
CA SER A 333 -11.24 -3.24 1.20
C SER A 333 -11.53 -4.54 1.96
N GLU A 334 -12.45 -5.36 1.44
CA GLU A 334 -12.78 -6.65 2.06
C GLU A 334 -11.55 -7.58 2.12
N LEU A 335 -10.64 -7.48 1.14
CA LEU A 335 -9.40 -8.24 1.14
C LEU A 335 -8.51 -7.88 2.33
N ASN A 336 -8.30 -6.58 2.57
CA ASN A 336 -7.48 -6.09 3.70
C ASN A 336 -8.11 -6.49 5.03
N LEU A 337 -9.45 -6.41 5.15
CA LEU A 337 -10.17 -6.83 6.36
C LEU A 337 -10.03 -8.34 6.61
N LYS A 338 -10.08 -9.17 5.57
CA LYS A 338 -9.83 -10.62 5.69
C LYS A 338 -8.39 -10.93 6.12
N ASN A 339 -7.42 -10.24 5.53
CA ASN A 339 -6.01 -10.37 5.90
C ASN A 339 -5.77 -9.96 7.36
N ALA A 340 -6.42 -8.87 7.81
CA ALA A 340 -6.40 -8.42 9.18
C ALA A 340 -7.00 -9.45 10.16
N ILE A 341 -8.16 -10.02 9.83
CA ILE A 341 -8.77 -11.11 10.63
C ILE A 341 -7.81 -12.29 10.74
N SER A 342 -7.22 -12.72 9.62
CA SER A 342 -6.26 -13.82 9.59
C SER A 342 -5.05 -13.55 10.48
N PHE A 343 -4.49 -12.33 10.42
CA PHE A 343 -3.37 -11.92 11.27
C PHE A 343 -3.77 -11.88 12.75
N ILE A 344 -4.91 -11.27 13.09
CA ILE A 344 -5.37 -11.16 14.48
C ILE A 344 -5.56 -12.54 15.10
N ASN A 345 -6.21 -13.46 14.40
CA ASN A 345 -6.46 -14.81 14.90
C ASN A 345 -5.16 -15.60 15.12
N SER A 346 -4.20 -15.51 14.19
CA SER A 346 -2.97 -16.31 14.22
C SER A 346 -1.86 -15.71 15.11
N ASP A 347 -1.66 -14.39 15.09
CA ASP A 347 -0.54 -13.73 15.76
C ASP A 347 -0.91 -13.07 17.10
N ILE A 348 -2.14 -12.55 17.22
CA ILE A 348 -2.57 -11.80 18.41
C ILE A 348 -3.30 -12.69 19.40
N LEU A 349 -4.32 -13.41 18.92
CA LEU A 349 -5.13 -14.32 19.73
C LEU A 349 -4.53 -15.71 19.83
N LYS A 350 -3.73 -16.11 18.82
CA LYS A 350 -3.15 -17.47 18.70
C LYS A 350 -4.21 -18.58 18.77
N LEU A 351 -5.42 -18.30 18.28
CA LEU A 351 -6.49 -19.28 18.24
C LEU A 351 -6.12 -20.38 17.22
N PRO A 352 -6.08 -21.67 17.60
CA PRO A 352 -6.19 -22.73 16.61
C PRO A 352 -7.45 -22.51 15.77
N VAL A 353 -7.41 -22.93 14.50
CA VAL A 353 -8.47 -22.70 13.51
C VAL A 353 -9.85 -23.18 13.99
N ASP A 354 -9.91 -24.05 15.01
CA ASP A 354 -11.11 -24.69 15.53
C ASP A 354 -11.44 -24.43 17.03
N SER A 355 -10.73 -23.56 17.76
CA SER A 355 -11.03 -23.33 19.19
C SER A 355 -11.98 -22.14 19.39
N LYS A 356 -13.12 -22.38 20.06
CA LYS A 356 -14.22 -21.42 20.26
C LYS A 356 -14.28 -20.75 21.64
N GLU A 357 -13.34 -21.03 22.55
CA GLU A 357 -13.42 -20.46 23.91
C GLU A 357 -12.48 -19.25 24.05
N GLY A 358 -13.06 -18.11 24.42
CA GLY A 358 -12.35 -16.86 24.65
C GLY A 358 -11.72 -16.77 26.03
N ASN A 359 -10.43 -16.45 26.08
CA ASN A 359 -9.72 -16.17 27.33
C ASN A 359 -9.84 -14.67 27.68
N PRO A 360 -10.09 -14.26 28.94
CA PRO A 360 -10.02 -12.86 29.36
C PRO A 360 -8.74 -12.13 28.94
N HIS A 361 -7.62 -12.83 28.81
CA HIS A 361 -6.35 -12.27 28.32
C HIS A 361 -6.39 -11.86 26.83
N ASP A 362 -7.28 -12.44 26.03
CA ASP A 362 -7.43 -12.15 24.60
C ASP A 362 -8.00 -10.75 24.36
N PHE A 363 -8.94 -10.33 25.21
CA PHE A 363 -9.51 -8.99 25.16
C PHE A 363 -8.47 -7.91 25.44
N GLU A 364 -7.60 -8.12 26.44
CA GLU A 364 -6.55 -7.15 26.77
C GLU A 364 -5.48 -7.08 25.67
N ARG A 365 -5.09 -8.22 25.08
CA ARG A 365 -4.18 -8.26 23.93
C ARG A 365 -4.76 -7.51 22.72
N LEU A 366 -6.02 -7.74 22.38
CA LEU A 366 -6.71 -7.03 21.29
C LEU A 366 -6.79 -5.54 21.56
N ARG A 367 -7.06 -5.14 22.81
CA ARG A 367 -7.14 -3.73 23.21
C ARG A 367 -5.79 -3.04 23.04
N GLN A 368 -4.70 -3.63 23.55
CA GLN A 368 -3.35 -3.10 23.40
C GLN A 368 -2.92 -3.03 21.93
N PHE A 369 -3.24 -4.07 21.16
CA PHE A 369 -2.98 -4.11 19.73
C PHE A 369 -3.75 -3.00 18.99
N SER A 370 -5.05 -2.86 19.24
CA SER A 370 -5.89 -1.79 18.66
C SER A 370 -5.37 -0.40 19.04
N GLN A 371 -4.93 -0.20 20.29
CA GLN A 371 -4.32 1.06 20.71
C GLN A 371 -3.00 1.36 19.99
N ARG A 372 -2.14 0.35 19.79
CA ARG A 372 -0.90 0.52 19.03
C ARG A 372 -1.18 0.89 17.58
N LEU A 373 -2.12 0.20 16.93
CA LEU A 373 -2.54 0.51 15.57
C LEU A 373 -3.11 1.93 15.46
N TYR A 374 -3.92 2.36 16.43
CA TYR A 374 -4.45 3.72 16.48
C TYR A 374 -3.33 4.77 16.50
N LYS A 375 -2.33 4.60 17.37
CA LYS A 375 -1.18 5.51 17.45
C LYS A 375 -0.39 5.56 16.13
N LEU A 376 -0.21 4.41 15.49
CA LEU A 376 0.49 4.29 14.21
C LEU A 376 -0.31 4.82 13.02
N SER A 377 -1.64 4.93 13.11
CA SER A 377 -2.48 5.51 12.04
C SER A 377 -2.80 6.99 12.25
N HIS A 378 -2.73 7.48 13.49
CA HIS A 378 -3.01 8.87 13.88
C HIS A 378 -1.73 9.60 14.29
N TYR A 379 -0.67 9.41 13.51
CA TYR A 379 0.60 10.11 13.70
C TYR A 379 0.44 11.63 13.50
N ARG A 380 1.43 12.39 14.00
CA ARG A 380 1.48 13.85 13.78
C ARG A 380 1.75 14.08 12.30
N ALA A 381 0.81 14.69 11.60
CA ALA A 381 0.91 15.09 10.21
C ALA A 381 0.56 16.58 10.08
#